data_AF-A0A3B9DCE0-F1
#
_entry.id   AF-A0A3B9DCE0-F1
#
_cell.length_a   1.000
_cell.length_b   1.000
_cell.length_c   1.000
_cell.angle_alpha   90.00
_cell.angle_beta   90.00
_cell.angle_gamma   90.00
#
_symmetry.space_group_name_H-M   'P 1'
#
loop_
_entity.id
_entity.type
_entity.pdbx_description
1 polymer ?
#
loop_
_entity_poly.entity_id
_entity_poly.type
_entity_poly.pdbx_seq_one_letter_code
_entity_poly.pdbx_strand_id
1 'polypeptide(L)' 'SLESESGFVLVQELLSGLIVKLLTWAVIACLIYHFIAGCKHLLMDLGIGETNEGAQIGSGLVVVFSAVGILIAGVWIW' A
#
# COMPACT_ATOMS: atom_id res chain seq x y z
N SER A 1 -23.21 -3.21 3.61
CA SER A 1 -22.72 -3.60 4.95
C SER A 1 -22.18 -5.02 4.86
N LEU A 2 -21.09 -5.34 5.57
CA LEU A 2 -20.59 -6.72 5.71
C LEU A 2 -21.28 -7.46 6.88
N GLU A 3 -22.25 -6.82 7.54
CA GLU A 3 -22.95 -7.33 8.73
C GLU A 3 -23.98 -8.43 8.41
N SER A 4 -24.28 -8.68 7.14
CA SER A 4 -25.17 -9.76 6.70
C SER A 4 -24.55 -10.58 5.58
N GLU A 5 -24.95 -11.86 5.48
CA GLU A 5 -24.51 -12.77 4.41
C GLU A 5 -24.80 -12.19 3.02
N SER A 6 -26.01 -11.67 2.80
CA SER A 6 -26.39 -11.03 1.53
C SER A 6 -25.53 -9.82 1.19
N GLY A 7 -25.17 -9.01 2.19
CA GLY A 7 -24.27 -7.88 2.01
C GLY A 7 -22.85 -8.30 1.68
N PHE A 8 -22.36 -9.37 2.30
CA PHE A 8 -21.04 -9.94 2.02
C PHE A 8 -20.97 -10.52 0.59
N VAL A 9 -21.99 -11.25 0.16
CA VAL A 9 -22.08 -11.80 -1.21
C VAL A 9 -22.10 -10.66 -2.25
N LEU A 10 -22.88 -9.61 -2.02
CA LEU A 10 -22.91 -8.44 -2.92
C LEU A 10 -21.53 -7.79 -3.06
N VAL A 11 -20.78 -7.62 -1.95
CA VAL A 11 -19.43 -7.04 -2.00
C VAL A 11 -18.46 -7.94 -2.75
N GLN A 12 -18.54 -9.27 -2.56
CA GLN A 12 -17.73 -10.21 -3.34
C GLN A 12 -18.01 -10.11 -4.85
N GLU A 13 -19.29 -10.01 -5.23
CA GLU A 13 -19.68 -9.85 -6.64
C GLU A 13 -19.11 -8.54 -7.22
N LEU A 14 -19.23 -7.43 -6.50
CA LEU A 14 -18.64 -6.15 -6.92
C LEU A 14 -17.11 -6.22 -7.06
N LEU A 15 -16.43 -6.85 -6.10
CA LEU A 15 -14.97 -7.03 -6.11
C LEU A 15 -14.49 -8.02 -7.17
N SER A 16 -15.37 -8.80 -7.79
CA SER A 16 -15.00 -9.64 -8.95
C SER A 16 -14.79 -8.82 -10.23
N GLY A 17 -15.36 -7.61 -10.30
CA GLY A 17 -15.27 -6.74 -11.46
C GLY A 17 -13.87 -6.14 -11.66
N LEU A 18 -13.35 -6.21 -12.89
CA LEU A 18 -12.00 -5.73 -13.24
C LEU A 18 -11.75 -4.28 -12.80
N ILE A 19 -12.69 -3.37 -13.06
CA ILE A 19 -12.56 -1.95 -12.70
C ILE A 19 -12.47 -1.78 -11.19
N VAL A 20 -13.29 -2.51 -10.43
CA VAL A 20 -13.30 -2.44 -8.97
C VAL A 20 -11.98 -2.99 -8.42
N LYS A 21 -11.49 -4.14 -8.92
CA LYS A 21 -10.16 -4.68 -8.55
C LYS A 21 -9.04 -3.68 -8.81
N LEU A 22 -9.03 -3.02 -9.98
CA LEU A 22 -8.02 -2.01 -10.31
C LEU A 22 -8.07 -0.81 -9.37
N LEU A 23 -9.27 -0.32 -9.03
CA LEU A 23 -9.43 0.79 -8.08
C LEU A 23 -9.00 0.38 -6.66
N THR A 24 -9.40 -0.80 -6.20
CA THR A 24 -8.97 -1.37 -4.92
C THR A 24 -7.45 -1.52 -4.87
N TRP A 25 -6.83 -2.03 -5.93
CA TRP A 25 -5.38 -2.16 -6.02
C TRP A 25 -4.69 -0.79 -6.02
N ALA A 26 -5.21 0.21 -6.73
CA ALA A 26 -4.65 1.56 -6.72
C ALA A 26 -4.70 2.21 -5.33
N VAL A 27 -5.81 2.08 -4.60
CA VAL A 27 -5.93 2.58 -3.22
C VAL A 27 -4.95 1.88 -2.29
N ILE A 28 -4.85 0.54 -2.38
CA ILE A 28 -3.89 -0.24 -1.59
C ILE A 28 -2.45 0.15 -1.94
N ALA A 29 -2.15 0.42 -3.21
CA ALA A 29 -0.82 0.86 -3.63
C ALA A 29 -0.44 2.22 -3.03
N CYS A 30 -1.37 3.19 -3.05
CA CYS A 30 -1.19 4.47 -2.38
C CYS A 30 -0.96 4.30 -0.87
N LEU A 31 -1.74 3.42 -0.21
CA LEU A 31 -1.60 3.15 1.21
C LEU A 31 -0.26 2.49 1.56
N ILE A 32 0.20 1.52 0.77
CA ILE A 32 1.50 0.85 0.96
C ILE A 32 2.63 1.88 0.86
N TYR A 33 2.64 2.71 -0.18
CA TYR A 33 3.65 3.75 -0.34
C TYR A 33 3.62 4.74 0.82
N HIS A 34 2.44 5.24 1.17
CA HIS A 34 2.27 6.20 2.27
C HIS A 34 2.73 5.62 3.61
N PHE A 35 2.39 4.37 3.90
CA PHE A 35 2.80 3.69 5.13
C PHE A 35 4.33 3.56 5.23
N ILE A 36 4.99 3.08 4.16
CA ILE A 36 6.44 2.89 4.14
C ILE A 36 7.17 4.25 4.22
N ALA A 37 6.68 5.26 3.50
CA ALA A 37 7.19 6.63 3.61
C ALA A 37 6.98 7.20 5.02
N GLY A 38 5.82 6.94 5.64
CA GLY A 38 5.52 7.29 7.02
C GLY A 38 6.51 6.65 8.00
N CYS A 39 6.84 5.37 7.84
CA CYS A 39 7.90 4.73 8.64
C CYS A 39 9.25 5.42 8.46
N LYS A 40 9.63 5.80 7.24
CA LYS A 40 10.86 6.58 7.01
C LYS A 40 10.83 7.90 7.77
N HIS A 41 9.70 8.62 7.75
CA HIS A 41 9.56 9.88 8.48
C HIS A 41 9.70 9.68 10.00
N LEU A 42 9.03 8.67 10.57
CA LEU A 42 9.16 8.36 12.00
C LEU A 42 10.59 7.99 12.40
N LEU A 43 11.36 7.32 11.53
CA LEU A 43 12.78 7.06 11.78
C LEU A 43 13.61 8.36 11.78
N MET A 44 13.31 9.28 10.86
CA MET A 44 13.95 10.59 10.83
C MET A 44 13.60 11.42 12.08
N ASP A 45 12.36 11.34 12.57
CA ASP A 45 11.94 12.00 13.83
C ASP A 45 12.70 11.46 15.06
N LEU A 46 13.25 10.24 14.97
CA LEU A 46 14.11 9.62 15.98
C LEU A 46 15.61 9.90 15.76
N GLY A 47 15.96 10.78 14.80
CA GLY A 47 17.34 11.14 14.47
C GLY A 47 18.06 10.15 13.55
N ILE A 48 17.35 9.20 12.92
CA ILE A 48 17.94 8.18 12.03
C ILE A 48 17.81 8.64 10.57
N GLY A 49 18.95 8.79 9.88
CA GLY A 49 18.98 9.08 8.45
C GLY A 49 18.74 10.56 8.10
N GLU A 50 19.08 11.49 8.99
CA GLU A 50 18.91 12.94 8.81
C GLU A 50 19.85 13.58 7.79
N THR A 51 20.95 12.91 7.42
CA THR A 51 21.87 13.43 6.40
C THR A 51 21.24 13.37 5.01
N ASN A 52 21.74 14.17 4.08
CA ASN A 52 21.27 14.13 2.69
C ASN A 52 21.46 12.75 2.05
N GLU A 53 22.59 12.10 2.34
CA GLU A 53 22.87 10.74 1.87
C GLU A 53 21.89 9.73 2.50
N GLY A 54 21.60 9.87 3.80
CA GLY A 54 20.61 9.06 4.51
C GLY A 54 19.20 9.23 3.93
N ALA A 55 18.81 10.47 3.63
CA ALA A 55 17.53 10.79 3.01
C ALA A 55 17.41 10.21 1.58
N GLN A 56 18.50 10.23 0.81
CA GLN A 56 18.55 9.66 -0.54
C GLN A 56 18.43 8.13 -0.50
N ILE A 57 19.20 7.46 0.36
CA ILE A 57 19.12 6.00 0.56
C ILE A 57 17.72 5.62 1.06
N GLY A 58 17.22 6.30 2.09
CA GLY A 58 15.91 6.02 2.67
C GLY A 58 14.78 6.18 1.67
N SER A 59 14.82 7.21 0.82
CA SER A 59 13.81 7.40 -0.23
C SER A 59 13.90 6.32 -1.32
N GLY A 60 15.11 5.86 -1.66
CA GLY A 60 15.29 4.69 -2.53
C GLY A 60 14.68 3.42 -1.94
N LEU A 61 14.89 3.17 -0.65
CA LEU A 61 14.30 2.03 0.06
C LEU A 61 12.76 2.11 0.07
N VAL A 62 12.18 3.29 0.30
CA VAL A 62 10.72 3.49 0.23
C VAL A 62 10.18 3.02 -1.12
N VAL A 63 10.81 3.44 -2.23
CA VAL A 63 10.37 3.04 -3.58
C VAL A 63 10.49 1.53 -3.79
N VAL A 64 11.62 0.92 -3.43
CA VAL A 64 11.85 -0.51 -3.64
C VAL A 64 10.86 -1.36 -2.84
N PHE A 65 10.72 -1.10 -1.54
CA PHE A 65 9.79 -1.85 -0.69
C PHE A 65 8.34 -1.61 -1.10
N SER A 66 7.98 -0.39 -1.51
CA SER A 66 6.64 -0.09 -2.01
C SER A 66 6.35 -0.86 -3.30
N ALA A 67 7.28 -0.87 -4.26
CA ALA A 67 7.11 -1.61 -5.50
C ALA A 67 6.91 -3.11 -5.24
N VAL A 68 7.72 -3.72 -4.38
CA VAL A 68 7.55 -5.13 -3.98
C VAL A 68 6.19 -5.36 -3.32
N GLY A 69 5.80 -4.51 -2.36
CA GLY A 69 4.50 -4.62 -1.68
C GLY A 69 3.31 -4.46 -2.63
N ILE A 70 3.38 -3.52 -3.58
CA ILE A 70 2.35 -3.27 -4.59
C ILE A 70 2.18 -4.47 -5.52
N LEU A 71 3.29 -5.11 -5.92
CA LEU A 71 3.25 -6.32 -6.76
C LEU A 71 2.64 -7.50 -5.99
N ILE A 72 3.03 -7.70 -4.73
CA ILE A 72 2.44 -8.73 -3.86
C ILE A 72 0.94 -8.49 -3.68
N ALA A 73 0.52 -7.24 -3.44
CA ALA A 73 -0.89 -6.88 -3.35
C ALA A 73 -1.64 -7.14 -4.67
N GLY A 74 -0.98 -6.93 -5.81
CA GLY A 74 -1.52 -7.31 -7.12
C GLY A 74 -1.78 -8.81 -7.22
N VAL A 75 -0.81 -9.64 -6.82
CA VAL A 75 -0.98 -11.11 -6.78
C VAL A 75 -2.09 -11.53 -5.82
N TRP A 76 -2.29 -10.81 -4.71
CA TRP A 76 -3.33 -11.13 -3.73
C TRP A 76 -4.75 -10.76 -4.19
N ILE A 77 -4.91 -9.64 -4.91
CA ILE A 77 -6.23 -9.13 -5.34
C ILE A 77 -6.77 -9.90 -6.56
N TRP A 78 -5.88 -10.41 -7.41
CA TRP A 78 -6.26 -11.18 -8.59
C TRP A 78 -6.41 -12.67 -8.29
#